data_AF-K9U5A2-F1
#
_entry.id   AF-K9U5A2-F1
#
_cell.length_a   1.000
_cell.length_b   1.000
_cell.length_c   1.000
_cell.angle_alpha   90.00
_cell.angle_beta   90.00
_cell.angle_gamma   90.00
#
_symmetry.space_group_name_H-M   'P 1'
#
loop_
_entity.id
_entity.type
_entity.pdbx_description
1 polymer ?
#
loop_
_entity_poly.entity_id
_entity_poly.type
_entity_poly.pdbx_seq_one_letter_code
_entity_poly.pdbx_strand_id
1 'polypeptide(L)' 'MGEVNRIKTMTTVTSMKCACDNCLCVVSLEDAIQKDGKAYCSEACASGHPDGSSGCGHTGCGCG' A
#
# COMPACT_ATOMS: atom_id res chain seq x y z
N MET A 1 25.68 -31.66 -12.36
CA MET A 1 25.21 -30.74 -11.31
C MET A 1 23.86 -30.19 -11.77
N GLY A 2 22.80 -30.45 -11.01
CA GLY A 2 21.45 -29.99 -11.34
C GLY A 2 21.18 -28.62 -10.73
N GLU A 3 20.65 -27.70 -11.52
CA GLU A 3 20.10 -26.44 -11.02
C GLU A 3 18.68 -26.26 -11.55
N VAL A 4 17.77 -26.84 -10.77
CA VAL A 4 16.39 -26.41 -10.49
C VAL A 4 15.77 -25.46 -11.51
N ASN A 5 14.89 -26.04 -12.33
CA ASN A 5 13.74 -25.41 -12.95
C ASN A 5 12.98 -24.54 -11.93
N ARG A 6 13.41 -23.29 -11.76
CA ARG A 6 12.65 -22.27 -11.04
C ARG A 6 11.53 -21.85 -11.98
N ILE A 7 10.44 -22.64 -11.99
CA ILE A 7 9.12 -22.07 -12.23
C ILE A 7 9.05 -20.85 -11.33
N LYS A 8 9.22 -19.66 -11.91
CA LYS A 8 8.89 -18.43 -11.21
C LYS A 8 7.38 -18.53 -11.08
N THR A 9 6.89 -19.14 -10.00
CA THR A 9 5.54 -18.87 -9.52
C THR A 9 5.43 -17.36 -9.59
N MET A 10 4.60 -16.83 -10.48
CA MET A 10 4.25 -15.42 -10.43
C MET A 10 3.56 -15.27 -9.09
N THR A 11 4.33 -14.90 -8.07
CA THR A 11 3.79 -14.40 -6.82
C THR A 11 3.27 -13.03 -7.15
N THR A 12 2.08 -12.99 -7.75
CA THR A 12 1.39 -11.75 -8.08
C THR A 12 1.03 -11.12 -6.75
N VAL A 13 1.75 -10.06 -6.40
CA VAL A 13 1.44 -9.26 -5.23
C VAL A 13 0.10 -8.58 -5.55
N THR A 14 -0.98 -9.10 -4.97
CA THR A 14 -2.33 -8.53 -5.09
C THR A 14 -2.58 -7.47 -4.01
N SER A 15 -1.79 -7.47 -2.93
CA SER A 15 -1.97 -6.53 -1.82
C SER A 15 -0.63 -6.04 -1.28
N MET A 16 -0.60 -4.79 -0.86
CA MET A 16 0.59 -4.15 -0.28
C MET A 16 0.22 -3.18 0.82
N LYS A 17 1.18 -2.94 1.72
CA LYS A 17 1.09 -1.89 2.73
C LYS A 17 0.89 -0.54 2.02
N CYS A 18 -0.01 0.28 2.55
CA CYS A 18 -0.14 1.68 2.16
C CYS A 18 1.23 2.36 2.20
N ALA A 19 1.57 3.06 1.13
CA ALA A 19 2.88 3.67 0.94
C ALA A 19 3.17 4.82 1.92
N CYS A 20 2.18 5.25 2.71
CA CYS A 20 2.39 6.20 3.79
C CYS A 20 3.21 5.55 4.92
N ASP A 21 4.28 6.22 5.37
CA ASP A 21 5.24 5.69 6.36
C ASP A 21 4.54 5.20 7.64
N ASN A 22 3.74 6.07 8.26
CA ASN A 22 3.02 5.78 9.51
C ASN A 22 1.70 5.01 9.31
N CYS A 23 1.35 4.64 8.07
CA CYS A 23 0.10 3.93 7.81
C CYS A 23 0.32 2.41 7.91
N LEU A 24 -0.55 1.76 8.67
CA LEU A 24 -0.53 0.30 8.89
C LEU A 24 -1.57 -0.43 8.04
N CYS A 25 -2.30 0.29 7.19
CA CYS A 25 -3.31 -0.30 6.32
C CYS A 25 -2.67 -1.14 5.22
N VAL A 26 -3.18 -2.35 5.04
CA VAL A 26 -2.89 -3.20 3.87
C VAL A 26 -4.01 -2.99 2.88
N VAL A 27 -3.66 -2.76 1.62
CA VAL A 27 -4.61 -2.51 0.54
C VAL A 27 -4.30 -3.36 -0.68
N SER A 28 -5.36 -3.77 -1.37
CA SER A 28 -5.23 -4.50 -2.62
C SER A 28 -4.77 -3.54 -3.71
N LEU A 29 -3.76 -3.91 -4.49
CA LEU A 29 -3.21 -3.12 -5.60
C LEU A 29 -4.24 -2.77 -6.68
N GLU A 30 -5.28 -3.59 -6.76
CA GLU A 30 -6.45 -3.47 -7.65
C GLU A 30 -7.45 -2.39 -7.19
N ASP A 31 -7.66 -2.21 -5.88
CA ASP A 31 -8.57 -1.21 -5.31
C ASP A 31 -7.83 0.02 -4.74
N ALA A 32 -6.52 -0.08 -4.54
CA ALA A 32 -5.73 0.96 -3.92
C ALA A 32 -5.54 2.16 -4.87
N ILE A 33 -5.46 3.34 -4.28
CA ILE A 33 -5.17 4.56 -5.02
C ILE A 33 -3.72 4.53 -5.43
N GLN A 34 -3.45 4.37 -6.72
CA GLN A 34 -2.10 4.44 -7.27
C GLN A 34 -1.74 5.87 -7.63
N LYS A 35 -0.72 6.42 -6.98
CA LYS A 35 -0.22 7.77 -7.24
C LYS A 35 1.31 7.75 -7.23
N ASP A 36 1.95 8.28 -8.27
CA ASP A 36 3.41 8.27 -8.41
C ASP A 36 4.04 6.86 -8.30
N GLY A 37 3.30 5.83 -8.74
CA GLY A 37 3.72 4.42 -8.64
C GLY A 37 3.65 3.84 -7.22
N LYS A 38 2.98 4.51 -6.29
CA LYS A 38 2.76 4.06 -4.91
C LYS A 38 1.28 3.79 -4.67
N ALA A 39 0.96 2.74 -3.94
CA ALA A 39 -0.41 2.39 -3.57
C ALA A 39 -0.78 2.97 -2.21
N TYR A 40 -1.94 3.62 -2.12
CA TYR A 40 -2.44 4.27 -0.91
C TYR A 40 -3.82 3.75 -0.55
N CYS A 41 -4.13 3.75 0.75
CA CYS A 41 -5.44 3.32 1.24
C CYS A 41 -6.55 4.36 1.12
N SER A 42 -6.19 5.65 1.07
CA SER A 42 -7.14 6.73 0.84
C SER A 42 -6.44 7.93 0.19
N GLU A 43 -7.23 8.87 -0.33
CA GLU A 43 -6.72 10.10 -0.94
C GLU A 43 -5.94 10.97 0.05
N ALA A 44 -6.23 10.85 1.35
CA ALA A 44 -5.50 11.54 2.41
C ALA A 44 -4.04 11.06 2.47
N CYS A 45 -3.81 9.73 2.45
CA CYS A 45 -2.46 9.19 2.37
C CYS A 45 -1.77 9.52 1.05
N ALA A 46 -2.50 9.49 -0.07
CA ALA A 46 -1.96 9.82 -1.40
C ALA A 46 -1.63 11.33 -1.55
N SER A 47 -2.25 12.18 -0.73
CA SER A 47 -1.98 13.62 -0.66
C SER A 47 -1.01 13.99 0.46
N GLY A 48 -0.60 13.01 1.28
CA GLY A 48 0.37 13.21 2.36
C GLY A 48 -0.18 13.91 3.59
N HIS A 49 -1.47 13.76 3.91
CA HIS A 49 -2.13 14.39 5.05
C HIS A 49 -1.93 15.92 5.11
N PRO A 50 -2.51 16.69 4.18
CA PRO A 50 -2.40 18.15 4.20
C PRO A 50 -2.85 18.72 5.56
N ASP A 51 -2.15 19.76 6.03
CA ASP A 51 -2.16 20.34 7.39
C ASP A 51 -3.42 20.05 8.21
N GLY A 52 -3.28 19.15 9.20
CA GLY A 52 -4.29 18.87 10.23
C GLY A 52 -5.27 17.72 9.91
N SER A 53 -5.04 16.95 8.85
CA SER A 53 -5.88 15.80 8.51
C SER A 53 -5.60 14.60 9.43
N SER A 54 -6.57 14.20 10.27
CA SER A 54 -6.50 13.02 11.13
C SER A 54 -6.52 11.71 10.34
N GLY A 55 -5.38 11.34 9.77
CA GLY A 55 -5.15 10.03 9.18
C GLY A 55 -5.98 9.68 7.96
N CYS A 56 -6.00 8.38 7.67
CA CYS A 56 -6.59 7.84 6.46
C CYS A 56 -8.07 7.52 6.59
N GLY A 57 -8.68 7.77 7.76
CA GLY A 57 -10.07 7.46 8.07
C GLY A 57 -10.33 6.00 8.44
N HIS A 58 -9.30 5.14 8.44
CA HIS A 58 -9.45 3.75 8.88
C HIS A 58 -9.41 3.66 10.41
N THR A 59 -10.38 2.96 10.98
CA THR A 59 -10.43 2.69 12.42
C THR A 59 -9.14 2.00 12.89
N GLY A 60 -8.45 2.61 13.85
CA GLY A 60 -7.19 2.10 14.38
C GLY A 60 -5.94 2.48 13.58
N CYS A 61 -6.06 3.21 12.47
CA CYS A 61 -4.92 3.75 11.74
C CYS A 61 -4.74 5.24 12.07
N GLY A 62 -3.73 5.54 12.88
CA GLY A 62 -3.34 6.91 13.26
C GLY A 62 -2.22 7.48 12.40
N CYS A 63 -2.21 7.23 11.09
CA CYS A 63 -1.35 7.99 10.18
C CYS A 63 -1.78 9.47 10.15
N GLY A 64 -0.97 10.37 9.59
CA GLY A 64 -1.18 11.83 9.69
C GLY A 64 -0.34 12.48 10.77
#